data_AF-A0A2R6RHV2-F1
#
_entry.id   AF-A0A2R6RHV2-F1
#
_cell.length_a   1.000
_cell.length_b   1.000
_cell.length_c   1.000
_cell.angle_alpha   90.00
_cell.angle_beta   90.00
_cell.angle_gamma   90.00
#
_symmetry.space_group_name_H-M   'P 1'
#
loop_
_entity.id
_entity.type
_entity.pdbx_description
1 polymer ?
#
loop_
_entity_poly.entity_id
_entity_poly.type
_entity_poly.pdbx_seq_one_letter_code
_entity_poly.pdbx_strand_id
1 'polypeptide(L)'
;MSSVQHVGRVIERVYGADGLTIACQDGKAAGQSVPHLHFHLLPRKLHGDRFATNNDEVYPALERSEGALPKELQSVAGASSPSETQSAGAPESPRESGGGLVEGGVPLQMDADDDRKPRTMEEMVQEAAWLKGFFTDVEETQS
;
A
#
# COMPACT_ATOMS: atom_id res chain seq x y z
N MET A 1 -1.87 -10.62 14.93
CA MET A 1 -2.56 -10.70 13.63
C MET A 1 -4.11 -10.72 13.71
N SER A 2 -4.73 -10.63 14.90
CA SER A 2 -6.20 -10.68 15.05
C SER A 2 -6.93 -9.60 14.23
N SER A 3 -6.49 -8.34 14.31
CA SER A 3 -7.14 -7.22 13.60
C SER A 3 -7.11 -7.37 12.08
N VAL A 4 -5.96 -7.80 11.51
CA VAL A 4 -5.83 -8.02 10.07
C VAL A 4 -6.78 -9.12 9.60
N GLN A 5 -6.91 -10.22 10.36
CA GLN A 5 -7.85 -11.28 10.00
C GLN A 5 -9.31 -10.83 10.14
N HIS A 6 -9.64 -10.10 11.21
CA HIS A 6 -11.00 -9.61 11.45
C HIS A 6 -11.44 -8.62 10.36
N VAL A 7 -10.62 -7.62 10.05
CA VAL A 7 -10.86 -6.66 8.96
C VAL A 7 -10.88 -7.37 7.61
N GLY A 8 -9.93 -8.27 7.36
CA GLY A 8 -9.86 -9.03 6.11
C GLY A 8 -11.14 -9.79 5.79
N ARG A 9 -11.69 -10.54 6.74
CA ARG A 9 -12.95 -11.28 6.53
C ARG A 9 -14.11 -10.38 6.14
N VAL A 10 -14.22 -9.20 6.79
CA VAL A 10 -15.27 -8.23 6.46
C VAL A 10 -15.08 -7.68 5.05
N ILE A 11 -13.86 -7.26 4.70
CA ILE A 11 -13.53 -6.72 3.37
C ILE A 11 -13.78 -7.77 2.29
N GLU A 12 -13.30 -9.00 2.47
CA GLU A 12 -13.49 -10.08 1.51
C GLU A 12 -14.98 -10.34 1.23
N ARG A 13 -15.79 -10.45 2.29
CA ARG A 13 -17.24 -10.66 2.20
C ARG A 13 -17.95 -9.49 1.49
N VAL A 14 -17.72 -8.27 1.96
CA VAL A 14 -18.48 -7.08 1.52
C VAL A 14 -18.18 -6.72 0.07
N TYR A 15 -16.94 -6.92 -0.39
CA TYR A 15 -16.56 -6.67 -1.77
C TYR A 15 -16.79 -7.88 -2.69
N GLY A 16 -17.24 -9.02 -2.15
CA GLY A 16 -17.39 -10.28 -2.89
C GLY A 16 -16.07 -10.67 -3.56
N ALA A 17 -15.00 -10.64 -2.78
CA ALA A 17 -13.66 -11.00 -3.22
C ALA A 17 -13.44 -12.52 -3.05
N ASP A 18 -12.58 -13.09 -3.91
CA ASP A 18 -12.19 -14.51 -3.85
C ASP A 18 -10.97 -14.71 -2.94
N GLY A 19 -10.34 -13.61 -2.51
CA GLY A 19 -9.22 -13.60 -1.57
C GLY A 19 -8.68 -12.20 -1.33
N LEU A 20 -7.56 -12.12 -0.59
CA LEU A 20 -6.90 -10.86 -0.24
C LEU A 20 -5.41 -10.91 -0.55
N THR A 21 -4.87 -9.81 -1.06
CA THR A 21 -3.45 -9.51 -0.92
C THR A 21 -3.27 -8.76 0.40
N ILE A 22 -2.47 -9.32 1.31
CA ILE A 22 -2.10 -8.68 2.58
C ILE A 22 -0.61 -8.37 2.54
N ALA A 23 -0.26 -7.08 2.62
CA ALA A 23 1.13 -6.63 2.54
C ALA A 23 1.52 -5.78 3.76
N CYS A 24 2.76 -5.96 4.21
CA CYS A 24 3.40 -5.17 5.26
C CYS A 24 4.80 -4.79 4.77
N GLN A 25 5.04 -3.48 4.59
CA GLN A 25 6.34 -2.95 4.21
C GLN A 25 7.05 -2.47 5.48
N ASP A 26 7.81 -3.35 6.11
CA ASP A 26 8.51 -3.06 7.37
C ASP A 26 9.90 -2.48 7.11
N GLY A 27 9.99 -1.15 7.21
CA GLY A 27 11.22 -0.38 7.00
C GLY A 27 11.45 0.07 5.54
N LYS A 28 12.29 1.09 5.39
CA LYS A 28 12.57 1.75 4.10
C LYS A 28 13.06 0.79 3.01
N ALA A 29 13.82 -0.25 3.37
CA ALA A 29 14.32 -1.24 2.41
C ALA A 29 13.21 -2.12 1.82
N ALA A 30 12.06 -2.23 2.50
CA ALA A 30 10.89 -2.98 2.05
C ALA A 30 9.85 -2.10 1.32
N GLY A 31 10.19 -0.84 1.02
CA GLY A 31 9.27 0.10 0.34
C GLY A 31 8.38 0.91 1.29
N GLN A 32 8.65 0.92 2.60
CA GLN A 32 7.86 1.71 3.55
C GLN A 32 7.95 3.21 3.25
N SER A 33 6.83 3.83 2.90
CA SER A 33 6.75 5.27 2.60
C SER A 33 6.37 6.10 3.83
N VAL A 34 5.42 5.60 4.64
CA VAL A 34 4.95 6.21 5.89
C VAL A 34 5.62 5.51 7.06
N PRO A 35 6.38 6.22 7.92
CA PRO A 35 7.15 5.62 9.03
C PRO A 35 6.25 5.26 10.22
N HIS A 36 5.19 4.51 9.96
CA HIS A 36 4.24 3.97 10.91
C HIS A 36 3.88 2.55 10.46
N LEU A 37 3.73 1.62 11.40
CA LEU A 37 3.32 0.25 11.07
C LEU A 37 1.90 0.27 10.49
N HIS A 38 1.77 -0.09 9.22
CA HIS A 38 0.49 -0.22 8.54
C HIS A 38 0.48 -1.47 7.66
N PHE A 39 -0.72 -1.95 7.35
CA PHE A 39 -0.94 -3.11 6.50
C PHE A 39 -1.86 -2.70 5.36
N HIS A 40 -1.56 -3.18 4.15
CA HIS A 40 -2.48 -3.11 3.03
C HIS A 40 -3.32 -4.37 3.01
N LEU A 41 -4.64 -4.21 2.91
CA LEU A 41 -5.59 -5.29 2.67
C LEU A 41 -6.29 -4.97 1.35
N LEU A 42 -5.94 -5.70 0.29
CA LEU A 42 -6.50 -5.50 -1.04
C LEU A 42 -7.41 -6.67 -1.42
N PRO A 43 -8.74 -6.47 -1.56
CA PRO A 43 -9.64 -7.49 -2.09
C PRO A 43 -9.27 -7.86 -3.53
N ARG A 44 -9.19 -9.17 -3.80
CA ARG A 44 -8.81 -9.74 -5.10
C ARG A 44 -9.95 -10.60 -5.66
N LYS A 45 -10.09 -10.64 -6.98
CA LYS A 45 -11.07 -11.49 -7.67
C LYS A 45 -10.38 -12.34 -8.72
N LEU A 46 -10.83 -13.57 -8.91
CA LEU A 46 -10.34 -14.45 -9.98
C LEU A 46 -10.73 -13.90 -11.36
N HIS A 47 -11.86 -13.22 -11.44
CA HIS A 47 -12.38 -12.64 -12.67
C HIS A 47 -12.74 -11.16 -12.46
N GLY A 48 -12.37 -10.32 -13.44
CA GLY A 48 -12.66 -8.88 -13.40
C GLY A 48 -11.78 -8.06 -12.46
N ASP A 49 -10.79 -8.68 -11.80
CA ASP A 49 -9.72 -7.96 -11.11
C ASP A 49 -8.71 -7.41 -12.14
N ARG A 50 -8.17 -6.22 -11.85
CA ARG A 50 -7.12 -5.56 -12.64
C ARG A 50 -5.91 -6.47 -12.83
N PHE A 51 -5.56 -7.24 -11.80
CA PHE A 51 -4.38 -8.09 -11.78
C PHE A 51 -4.72 -9.57 -12.02
N ALA A 52 -5.91 -9.88 -12.57
CA ALA A 52 -6.35 -11.26 -12.80
C ALA A 52 -5.44 -12.00 -13.81
N THR A 53 -4.93 -11.28 -14.82
CA THR A 53 -4.06 -11.85 -15.85
C THR A 53 -2.64 -12.12 -15.33
N ASN A 54 -2.11 -11.22 -14.50
CA ASN A 54 -0.78 -11.32 -13.95
C ASN A 54 -0.78 -10.81 -12.51
N ASN A 55 -0.74 -11.74 -11.55
CA ASN A 55 -0.91 -11.43 -10.14
C ASN A 55 0.22 -10.53 -9.60
N ASP A 56 1.44 -10.70 -10.10
CA ASP A 56 2.62 -10.00 -9.59
C ASP A 56 2.65 -8.50 -9.95
N GLU A 57 1.77 -8.04 -10.85
CA GLU A 57 1.62 -6.61 -11.17
C GLU A 57 1.05 -5.78 -10.00
N VAL A 58 0.50 -6.43 -8.97
CA VAL A 58 0.03 -5.74 -7.76
C VAL A 58 1.18 -5.09 -6.99
N TYR A 59 2.37 -5.69 -6.97
CA TYR A 59 3.52 -5.20 -6.21
C TYR A 59 4.08 -3.86 -6.73
N PRO A 60 4.41 -3.70 -8.04
CA PRO A 60 4.83 -2.41 -8.56
C PRO A 60 3.72 -1.35 -8.51
N ALA A 61 2.45 -1.75 -8.58
CA ALA A 61 1.32 -0.83 -8.42
C ALA A 61 1.22 -0.29 -6.98
N LEU A 62 1.44 -1.17 -5.99
CA LEU A 62 1.46 -0.78 -4.57
C LEU A 62 2.60 0.20 -4.30
N GLU A 63 3.82 -0.09 -4.75
CA GLU A 63 4.99 0.78 -4.57
C GLU A 63 4.77 2.18 -5.17
N ARG A 64 4.16 2.25 -6.37
CA ARG A 64 3.83 3.53 -7.02
C ARG A 64 2.79 4.32 -6.22
N SER A 65 1.77 3.65 -5.70
CA SER A 65 0.73 4.29 -4.87
C SER A 65 1.32 4.91 -3.61
N GLU A 66 2.22 4.18 -2.94
CA GLU A 66 2.93 4.63 -1.74
C GLU A 66 3.86 5.84 -2.03
N GLY A 67 4.58 5.80 -3.15
CA GLY A 67 5.42 6.91 -3.58
C GLY A 67 4.66 8.21 -3.89
N ALA A 68 3.38 8.11 -4.25
CA ALA A 68 2.51 9.25 -4.58
C ALA A 68 1.83 9.89 -3.35
N LEU A 69 2.08 9.38 -2.13
CA LEU A 69 1.47 9.93 -0.92
C LEU A 69 1.96 11.36 -0.62
N PRO A 70 1.11 12.22 -0.03
CA PRO A 70 1.51 13.52 0.49
C PRO A 70 2.72 13.43 1.43
N LYS A 71 3.67 14.36 1.31
CA LYS A 71 4.93 14.35 2.07
C LYS A 71 4.70 14.42 3.58
N GLU A 72 3.59 15.03 4.00
CA GLU A 72 3.19 15.14 5.40
C GLU A 72 2.97 13.73 5.99
N LEU A 73 2.30 12.85 5.25
CA LEU A 73 2.09 11.45 5.64
C LEU A 73 3.40 10.65 5.65
N GLN A 74 4.33 10.94 4.74
CA GLN A 74 5.66 10.30 4.71
C GLN A 74 6.56 10.70 5.90
N SER A 75 6.16 11.73 6.66
CA SER A 75 6.98 12.33 7.72
C SER A 75 6.42 12.17 9.13
N VAL A 76 5.35 11.40 9.34
CA VAL A 76 4.71 11.19 10.65
C VAL A 76 5.52 10.29 11.61
N ALA A 77 6.81 10.56 11.73
CA ALA A 77 7.65 10.06 12.79
C ALA A 77 7.62 11.06 13.98
N GLY A 78 6.81 10.77 14.99
CA GLY A 78 7.09 11.14 16.38
C GLY A 78 6.93 12.62 16.80
N ALA A 79 5.72 13.02 17.17
CA ALA A 79 5.55 14.08 18.17
C ALA A 79 5.89 13.51 19.57
N SER A 80 7.18 13.28 19.85
CA SER A 80 7.78 13.19 21.21
C SER A 80 9.24 12.73 21.18
N SER A 81 10.17 13.68 21.04
CA SER A 81 11.31 13.90 21.97
C SER A 81 12.35 14.86 21.39
N PRO A 82 13.10 15.59 22.23
CA PRO A 82 13.75 16.85 21.88
C PRO A 82 15.15 16.69 21.26
N SER A 83 15.58 17.80 20.66
CA SER A 83 16.88 18.15 20.07
C SER A 83 18.12 17.38 20.56
N GLU A 84 18.91 16.85 19.61
CA GLU A 84 20.36 16.77 19.73
C GLU A 84 21.06 17.20 18.43
N THR A 85 21.69 18.38 18.53
CA THR A 85 23.05 18.77 18.14
C THR A 85 23.69 18.23 16.84
N GLN A 86 24.14 19.20 16.04
CA GLN A 86 24.98 19.08 14.85
C GLN A 86 26.31 18.36 15.13
N SER A 87 26.72 17.45 14.25
CA SER A 87 28.12 17.12 14.03
C SER A 87 28.37 16.72 12.57
N ALA A 88 29.56 17.09 12.10
CA ALA A 88 29.95 17.30 10.72
C ALA A 88 30.55 16.06 10.01
N GLY A 89 30.43 16.04 8.67
CA GLY A 89 31.56 15.71 7.77
C GLY A 89 31.72 14.30 7.19
N ALA A 90 31.16 14.09 5.97
CA ALA A 90 31.76 13.54 4.72
C ALA A 90 32.41 12.12 4.66
N PRO A 91 32.63 11.50 3.46
CA PRO A 91 32.33 11.96 2.10
C PRO A 91 31.45 11.03 1.23
N GLU A 92 30.98 11.61 0.13
CA GLU A 92 30.19 11.01 -0.94
C GLU A 92 30.98 9.97 -1.75
N SER A 93 30.31 8.87 -2.13
CA SER A 93 30.81 7.91 -3.13
C SER A 93 30.03 8.08 -4.45
N PRO A 94 30.69 8.11 -5.62
CA PRO A 94 30.02 8.28 -6.90
C PRO A 94 29.12 7.08 -7.22
N ARG A 95 27.86 7.34 -7.55
CA ARG A 95 26.97 6.33 -8.15
C ARG A 95 27.34 6.19 -9.63
N GLU A 96 28.00 5.09 -9.97
CA GLU A 96 28.14 4.68 -11.36
C GLU A 96 26.77 4.31 -11.94
N SER A 97 26.39 4.99 -13.02
CA SER A 97 25.23 4.65 -13.85
C SER A 97 25.57 3.41 -14.70
N GLY A 98 25.48 2.23 -14.11
CA GLY A 98 25.62 0.95 -14.80
C GLY A 98 24.31 0.51 -15.46
N GLY A 99 23.88 1.21 -16.51
CA GLY A 99 22.78 0.76 -17.37
C GLY A 99 23.26 -0.32 -18.33
N GLY A 100 23.18 -1.59 -17.92
CA GLY A 100 23.36 -2.72 -18.82
C GLY A 100 22.22 -2.78 -19.84
N LEU A 101 22.53 -2.49 -21.10
CA LEU A 101 21.64 -2.68 -22.25
C LEU A 101 21.41 -4.18 -22.46
N VAL A 102 20.23 -4.68 -22.09
CA VAL A 102 19.69 -5.92 -22.65
C VAL A 102 18.95 -5.56 -23.93
N GLU A 103 19.55 -5.88 -25.07
CA GLU A 103 18.90 -5.84 -26.38
C GLU A 103 17.67 -6.76 -26.38
N GLY A 104 16.49 -6.21 -26.72
CA GLY A 104 15.30 -6.99 -27.05
C GLY A 104 14.14 -6.96 -26.04
N GLY A 105 14.27 -6.26 -24.92
CA GLY A 105 13.14 -6.03 -24.02
C GLY A 105 12.29 -4.87 -24.51
N VAL A 106 11.09 -5.15 -25.03
CA VAL A 106 10.04 -4.12 -25.13
C VAL A 106 9.92 -3.51 -23.72
N PRO A 107 10.01 -2.18 -23.53
CA PRO A 107 9.69 -1.59 -22.25
C PRO A 107 8.31 -2.12 -21.88
N LEU A 108 8.16 -2.76 -20.72
CA LEU A 108 6.85 -3.11 -20.20
C LEU A 108 6.10 -1.80 -20.02
N GLN A 109 5.35 -1.43 -21.06
CA GLN A 109 4.43 -0.32 -21.06
C GLN A 109 3.28 -0.80 -20.20
N MET A 110 3.45 -0.61 -18.90
CA MET A 110 2.41 -0.85 -17.93
C MET A 110 1.31 0.16 -18.23
N ASP A 111 0.18 -0.34 -18.73
CA ASP A 111 -1.11 0.34 -18.68
C ASP A 111 -1.57 0.38 -17.20
N ALA A 112 -0.73 0.96 -16.34
CA ALA A 112 -1.24 1.56 -15.13
C ALA A 112 -2.24 2.59 -15.64
N ASP A 113 -3.52 2.33 -15.39
CA ASP A 113 -4.60 3.29 -15.58
C ASP A 113 -4.28 4.52 -14.71
N ASP A 114 -3.44 5.39 -15.26
CA ASP A 114 -2.92 6.65 -14.71
C ASP A 114 -4.07 7.64 -14.46
N ASP A 115 -5.27 7.31 -14.93
CA ASP A 115 -6.51 8.06 -14.72
C ASP A 115 -7.16 7.81 -13.36
N ARG A 116 -6.62 6.94 -12.51
CA ARG A 116 -7.14 6.75 -11.14
C ARG A 116 -6.81 7.98 -10.27
N LYS A 117 -7.74 8.93 -10.25
CA LYS A 117 -7.66 10.10 -9.39
C LYS A 117 -7.68 9.71 -7.91
N PRO A 118 -6.89 10.39 -7.06
CA PRO A 118 -7.05 10.28 -5.61
C PRO A 118 -8.50 10.51 -5.20
N ARG A 119 -9.01 9.66 -4.30
CA ARG A 119 -10.38 9.78 -3.79
C ARG A 119 -10.52 11.05 -2.96
N THR A 120 -11.71 11.65 -3.01
CA THR A 120 -12.04 12.79 -2.17
C THR A 120 -12.22 12.35 -0.71
N MET A 121 -12.07 13.30 0.22
CA MET A 121 -12.32 13.02 1.64
C MET A 121 -13.76 12.57 1.88
N GLU A 122 -14.73 13.15 1.15
CA GLU A 122 -16.13 12.79 1.26
C GLU A 122 -16.38 11.31 0.90
N GLU A 123 -15.85 10.85 -0.24
CA GLU A 123 -15.96 9.44 -0.66
C GLU A 123 -15.33 8.50 0.36
N MET A 124 -14.14 8.85 0.89
CA MET A 124 -13.47 8.04 1.93
C MET A 124 -14.29 7.94 3.21
N VAL A 125 -14.90 9.04 3.66
CA VAL A 125 -15.76 9.07 4.86
C VAL A 125 -17.03 8.26 4.64
N GLN A 126 -17.66 8.39 3.47
CA GLN A 126 -18.86 7.62 3.11
C GLN A 126 -18.57 6.11 3.09
N GLU A 127 -17.46 5.71 2.45
CA GLU A 127 -17.02 4.31 2.42
C GLU A 127 -16.73 3.78 3.83
N ALA A 128 -16.03 4.54 4.67
CA ALA A 128 -15.73 4.15 6.04
C ALA A 128 -17.00 4.00 6.90
N ALA A 129 -17.95 4.93 6.76
CA ALA A 129 -19.22 4.87 7.48
C ALA A 129 -20.07 3.66 7.06
N TRP A 130 -20.08 3.36 5.76
CA TRP A 130 -20.74 2.17 5.22
C TRP A 130 -20.07 0.88 5.71
N LEU A 131 -18.74 0.78 5.62
CA LEU A 131 -17.98 -0.41 6.06
C LEU A 131 -18.16 -0.68 7.55
N LYS A 132 -18.21 0.38 8.38
CA LYS A 132 -18.44 0.27 9.82
C LYS A 132 -19.68 -0.56 10.17
N GLY A 133 -20.74 -0.48 9.35
CA GLY A 133 -21.98 -1.23 9.56
C GLY A 133 -21.83 -2.74 9.52
N PHE A 134 -20.78 -3.28 8.90
CA PHE A 134 -20.59 -4.73 8.75
C PHE A 134 -19.73 -5.36 9.85
N PHE A 135 -19.08 -4.56 10.69
CA PHE A 135 -18.23 -5.04 11.77
C PHE A 135 -19.01 -5.50 13.01
N THR A 136 -20.28 -5.10 13.15
CA THR A 136 -21.16 -5.54 14.24
C THR A 136 -21.69 -6.96 14.04
N ASP A 137 -21.80 -7.40 12.79
CA ASP A 137 -22.48 -8.66 12.44
C ASP A 137 -21.58 -9.90 12.56
N VAL A 138 -20.27 -9.72 12.72
CA VAL A 138 -19.29 -10.83 12.71
C VAL A 138 -19.12 -11.45 14.11
N GLU A 139 -19.53 -10.77 15.17
CA GLU A 139 -19.47 -11.33 16.53
C GLU A 139 -20.51 -12.45 16.75
N GLU A 140 -21.62 -12.46 16.00
CA GLU A 140 -22.69 -13.46 16.15
C GLU A 140 -22.40 -14.79 15.47
N THR A 141 -21.43 -14.86 14.54
CA THR A 141 -21.16 -16.08 13.73
C THR A 141 -20.06 -16.98 14.30
N GLN A 142 -19.58 -16.72 15.53
CA GLN A 142 -18.52 -17.52 16.19
C GLN A 142 -18.96 -18.12 17.54
N SER A 143 -20.26 -18.45 17.70
CA SER A 143 -20.78 -19.29 18.80
C SER A 143 -21.21 -20.66 18.31
#